data_AF-A0A0C9WG70-F1
#
_entry.id   AF-A0A0C9WG70-F1
#
_cell.length_a   1.000
_cell.length_b   1.000
_cell.length_c   1.000
_cell.angle_alpha   90.00
_cell.angle_beta   90.00
_cell.angle_gamma   90.00
#
_symmetry.space_group_name_H-M   'P 1'
#
loop_
_entity.id
_entity.type
_entity.pdbx_description
1 polymer ?
#
loop_
_entity_poly.entity_id
_entity_poly.type
_entity_poly.pdbx_seq_one_letter_code
_entity_poly.pdbx_strand_id
1 'polypeptide(L)'
;MLPLSVLSSPTLSAASRLSDGSRHSDSGQPFPRTRSQSDFEIERPTKIASGISKRPSARRLQSDYAAEHALRASVSRLIAAKARPFTISGRIPLDPTALVLFFRSKSGITHSLDFPIDVDYDTPPALDVLIAACRPHQTAGINVYPDRDSLFYPPNLPLTATLEISNHPILEAVRNALFPNLPVGHYLITVRDRLEVMVGGCHMSPQSRTLRNDGRVATIVVTLPVHHRGGALIVRDSEGTEEKFFGGGGKAEEVEWTAFLAECEYEVETVQQGCRMSISFAVHLKTYGPAVDPLITPSENFLDLLSPVLSLSRGRKVAFYLTQEYGVNPADVLAESLVPHLKGSDSLLYHALKLYKLAPELHWAAGGYIWPIDRTVECGHDAADSPTTAAMMSFAAGYSSPSRRSVPMRPMSYYGEPEEDEAEIQRVEADLMRLRVEESGAVPLADAEIFILSDWAPGPMTKEKVYFSSNGELEKLVVNVLLVTYVP
;
A
#
# COMPACT_ATOMS: atom_id res chain seq x y z
N MET A 1 -2.87 17.04 -61.31
CA MET A 1 -3.06 18.46 -61.71
C MET A 1 -3.82 19.16 -60.61
N LEU A 2 -3.52 20.44 -60.36
CA LEU A 2 -4.31 21.39 -59.54
C LEU A 2 -5.34 22.11 -60.45
N PRO A 3 -6.43 22.76 -59.97
CA PRO A 3 -6.48 23.83 -58.93
C PRO A 3 -7.24 23.41 -57.65
N LEU A 4 -7.19 24.06 -56.46
CA LEU A 4 -6.80 25.40 -55.95
C LEU A 4 -7.70 26.62 -56.23
N SER A 5 -8.25 27.21 -55.15
CA SER A 5 -8.56 28.64 -54.86
C SER A 5 -9.97 28.88 -54.25
N VAL A 6 -10.25 29.95 -53.46
CA VAL A 6 -9.55 30.58 -52.30
C VAL A 6 -10.42 31.75 -51.76
N LEU A 7 -10.32 32.10 -50.45
CA LEU A 7 -10.93 33.28 -49.77
C LEU A 7 -12.49 33.31 -49.70
N SER A 8 -13.17 34.07 -48.82
CA SER A 8 -12.75 35.00 -47.75
C SER A 8 -13.83 35.17 -46.66
N SER A 9 -13.41 35.54 -45.44
CA SER A 9 -14.28 36.02 -44.35
C SER A 9 -14.81 37.44 -44.61
N PRO A 10 -15.84 37.87 -43.85
CA PRO A 10 -15.97 39.27 -43.44
C PRO A 10 -16.00 39.44 -41.90
N THR A 11 -15.21 40.39 -41.40
CA THR A 11 -15.35 41.00 -40.07
C THR A 11 -15.81 42.45 -40.21
N LEU A 12 -16.40 43.02 -39.15
CA LEU A 12 -16.40 44.44 -38.71
C LEU A 12 -17.50 44.59 -37.62
N SER A 13 -17.17 44.95 -36.37
CA SER A 13 -17.04 46.33 -35.81
C SER A 13 -18.35 46.75 -35.10
N ALA A 14 -18.41 47.61 -34.06
CA ALA A 14 -17.45 48.54 -33.40
C ALA A 14 -17.65 48.49 -31.86
N ALA A 15 -16.66 48.77 -30.97
CA ALA A 15 -16.16 50.07 -30.48
C ALA A 15 -17.26 51.01 -29.88
N SER A 16 -17.07 51.87 -28.86
CA SER A 16 -15.94 52.35 -28.00
C SER A 16 -16.55 52.79 -26.62
N ARG A 17 -15.93 53.36 -25.57
CA ARG A 17 -14.77 54.26 -25.24
C ARG A 17 -14.25 53.91 -23.82
N LEU A 18 -13.08 54.28 -23.28
CA LEU A 18 -12.12 55.41 -23.35
C LEU A 18 -12.42 56.68 -22.49
N SER A 19 -11.65 56.81 -21.38
CA SER A 19 -11.01 57.98 -20.73
C SER A 19 -10.15 57.40 -19.59
N ASP A 20 -8.85 57.63 -19.36
CA ASP A 20 -7.98 58.84 -19.39
C ASP A 20 -8.21 59.80 -18.19
N GLY A 21 -7.22 60.23 -17.41
CA GLY A 21 -5.75 60.01 -17.42
C GLY A 21 -5.18 59.51 -16.07
N SER A 22 -3.96 59.87 -15.60
CA SER A 22 -2.96 60.81 -16.15
C SER A 22 -1.48 60.43 -15.82
N ARG A 23 -0.81 61.02 -14.81
CA ARG A 23 0.62 60.82 -14.44
C ARG A 23 0.92 61.20 -12.98
N HIS A 24 1.87 60.49 -12.33
CA HIS A 24 2.97 61.10 -11.56
C HIS A 24 4.11 60.07 -11.34
N SER A 25 5.32 60.55 -11.07
CA SER A 25 6.54 59.76 -10.87
C SER A 25 7.06 59.87 -9.44
N ASP A 26 7.60 58.77 -8.89
CA ASP A 26 8.66 58.86 -7.87
C ASP A 26 9.66 57.69 -8.00
N SER A 27 10.71 57.79 -7.22
CA SER A 27 11.96 57.03 -7.19
C SER A 27 11.83 55.65 -6.53
N GLY A 28 12.78 54.76 -6.84
CA GLY A 28 12.72 53.35 -6.48
C GLY A 28 13.29 53.00 -5.10
N GLN A 29 12.72 51.97 -4.49
CA GLN A 29 13.30 51.21 -3.37
C GLN A 29 13.04 49.69 -3.57
N PRO A 30 13.68 48.79 -2.80
CA PRO A 30 14.11 47.48 -3.32
C PRO A 30 13.04 46.39 -3.33
N PHE A 31 13.37 45.29 -4.02
CA PHE A 31 12.62 44.03 -4.01
C PHE A 31 12.19 43.60 -2.60
N PRO A 32 10.90 43.31 -2.35
CA PRO A 32 10.48 42.68 -1.10
C PRO A 32 11.01 41.25 -1.05
N ARG A 33 11.59 40.87 0.08
CA ARG A 33 12.04 39.48 0.31
C ARG A 33 10.84 38.55 0.38
N THR A 34 10.98 37.36 -0.18
CA THR A 34 10.05 36.24 0.02
C THR A 34 9.92 35.92 1.52
N ARG A 35 8.71 35.65 1.98
CA ARG A 35 8.42 35.29 3.36
C ARG A 35 8.86 33.84 3.59
N SER A 36 9.97 33.64 4.30
CA SER A 36 10.46 32.29 4.63
C SER A 36 9.47 31.57 5.54
N GLN A 37 9.17 30.31 5.21
CA GLN A 37 8.74 29.31 6.20
C GLN A 37 10.02 28.61 6.66
N SER A 38 10.49 28.98 7.84
CA SER A 38 11.89 28.79 8.30
C SER A 38 12.04 27.86 9.52
N ASP A 39 10.93 27.22 9.93
CA ASP A 39 10.80 26.58 11.24
C ASP A 39 10.21 25.18 11.07
N PHE A 40 10.52 24.27 12.00
CA PHE A 40 10.12 22.86 11.93
C PHE A 40 8.66 22.65 12.37
N GLU A 41 7.97 21.71 11.72
CA GLU A 41 6.65 21.24 12.15
C GLU A 41 6.83 19.99 13.06
N ILE A 42 6.39 20.11 14.31
CA ILE A 42 6.54 19.09 15.35
C ILE A 42 5.15 18.70 15.90
N GLU A 43 4.82 17.40 15.87
CA GLU A 43 3.56 16.89 16.46
C GLU A 43 3.80 16.34 17.88
N ARG A 44 3.01 16.80 18.86
CA ARG A 44 2.98 16.31 20.24
C ARG A 44 1.71 15.47 20.53
N PRO A 45 1.82 14.31 21.20
CA PRO A 45 0.65 13.46 21.52
C PRO A 45 -0.15 13.99 22.73
N THR A 46 -1.47 13.83 22.70
CA THR A 46 -2.36 14.24 23.79
C THR A 46 -2.34 13.23 24.95
N LYS A 47 -2.15 13.73 26.18
CA LYS A 47 -1.98 12.91 27.39
C LYS A 47 -3.30 12.30 27.88
N ILE A 48 -3.36 10.97 27.93
CA ILE A 48 -4.46 10.20 28.54
C ILE A 48 -3.94 9.55 29.84
N ALA A 49 -4.60 9.83 30.97
CA ALA A 49 -4.18 9.33 32.29
C ALA A 49 -4.59 7.87 32.52
N SER A 50 -3.63 7.01 32.90
CA SER A 50 -3.86 5.59 33.16
C SER A 50 -4.28 5.31 34.61
N GLY A 51 -5.46 4.70 34.79
CA GLY A 51 -5.99 4.33 36.09
C GLY A 51 -5.35 3.05 36.67
N ILE A 52 -4.94 3.09 37.95
CA ILE A 52 -4.28 1.96 38.63
C ILE A 52 -5.30 0.89 39.06
N SER A 53 -5.12 -0.34 38.57
CA SER A 53 -5.91 -1.52 38.99
C SER A 53 -5.25 -2.28 40.14
N LYS A 54 -6.05 -2.88 41.04
CA LYS A 54 -5.59 -3.60 42.24
C LYS A 54 -5.67 -5.12 42.06
N ARG A 55 -4.64 -5.85 42.50
CA ARG A 55 -4.57 -7.33 42.44
C ARG A 55 -5.56 -8.02 43.40
N PRO A 56 -6.26 -9.10 42.98
CA PRO A 56 -6.95 -10.03 43.88
C PRO A 56 -5.99 -11.10 44.46
N SER A 57 -6.52 -11.99 45.32
CA SER A 57 -5.73 -12.80 46.26
C SER A 57 -5.47 -14.28 45.88
N ALA A 58 -4.38 -14.83 46.41
CA ALA A 58 -3.77 -16.09 45.98
C ALA A 58 -4.42 -17.37 46.56
N ARG A 59 -5.69 -17.65 46.23
CA ARG A 59 -6.38 -18.91 46.63
C ARG A 59 -7.09 -19.69 45.51
N ARG A 60 -6.83 -19.39 44.23
CA ARG A 60 -7.32 -20.16 43.05
C ARG A 60 -6.22 -20.76 42.15
N LEU A 61 -4.96 -20.68 42.55
CA LEU A 61 -3.81 -20.86 41.63
C LEU A 61 -3.82 -22.16 40.81
N GLN A 62 -4.34 -23.29 41.30
CA GLN A 62 -4.25 -24.57 40.58
C GLN A 62 -5.27 -24.76 39.45
N SER A 63 -6.52 -24.29 39.58
CA SER A 63 -7.47 -24.26 38.45
C SER A 63 -7.03 -23.23 37.41
N ASP A 64 -6.60 -22.07 37.90
CA ASP A 64 -6.37 -20.90 37.06
C ASP A 64 -5.07 -21.07 36.26
N TYR A 65 -4.06 -21.77 36.79
CA TYR A 65 -2.85 -22.13 36.04
C TYR A 65 -3.12 -23.12 34.90
N ALA A 66 -4.03 -24.08 35.08
CA ALA A 66 -4.42 -25.01 34.00
C ALA A 66 -5.18 -24.27 32.88
N ALA A 67 -6.10 -23.37 33.24
CA ALA A 67 -6.80 -22.51 32.30
C ALA A 67 -5.85 -21.52 31.59
N GLU A 68 -4.91 -20.92 32.32
CA GLU A 68 -3.90 -20.02 31.75
C GLU A 68 -2.95 -20.75 30.81
N HIS A 69 -2.52 -21.97 31.15
CA HIS A 69 -1.69 -22.80 30.26
C HIS A 69 -2.44 -23.19 28.99
N ALA A 70 -3.73 -23.56 29.09
CA ALA A 70 -4.59 -23.85 27.94
C ALA A 70 -4.82 -22.61 27.06
N LEU A 71 -4.96 -21.42 27.67
CA LEU A 71 -5.05 -20.15 26.98
C LEU A 71 -3.74 -19.83 26.24
N ARG A 72 -2.58 -19.89 26.91
CA ARG A 72 -1.26 -19.65 26.32
C ARG A 72 -0.97 -20.62 25.16
N ALA A 73 -1.30 -21.90 25.29
CA ALA A 73 -1.17 -22.89 24.21
C ALA A 73 -2.10 -22.61 23.02
N SER A 74 -3.29 -22.04 23.27
CA SER A 74 -4.23 -21.67 22.21
C SER A 74 -3.84 -20.35 21.52
N VAL A 75 -3.34 -19.37 22.27
CA VAL A 75 -2.73 -18.14 21.74
C VAL A 75 -1.47 -18.46 20.93
N SER A 76 -0.63 -19.39 21.37
CA SER A 76 0.56 -19.83 20.62
C SER A 76 0.20 -20.46 19.27
N ARG A 77 -0.83 -21.32 19.23
CA ARG A 77 -1.37 -21.87 17.97
C ARG A 77 -1.96 -20.80 17.06
N LEU A 78 -2.70 -19.83 17.62
CA LEU A 78 -3.25 -18.70 16.86
C LEU A 78 -2.13 -17.82 16.27
N ILE A 79 -1.08 -17.52 17.03
CA ILE A 79 0.08 -16.75 16.56
C ILE A 79 0.81 -17.49 15.44
N ALA A 80 1.00 -18.82 15.56
CA ALA A 80 1.62 -19.64 14.53
C ALA A 80 0.83 -19.60 13.22
N ALA A 81 -0.49 -19.87 13.26
CA ALA A 81 -1.36 -19.77 12.09
C ALA A 81 -1.35 -18.36 11.47
N LYS A 82 -1.45 -17.32 12.31
CA LYS A 82 -1.42 -15.91 11.87
C LYS A 82 -0.05 -15.44 11.36
N ALA A 83 1.00 -16.26 11.45
CA ALA A 83 2.33 -15.96 10.91
C ALA A 83 2.54 -16.51 9.48
N ARG A 84 1.76 -17.52 9.06
CA ARG A 84 1.87 -18.18 7.74
C ARG A 84 0.48 -18.60 7.21
N PRO A 85 -0.39 -17.65 6.81
CA PRO A 85 -1.61 -18.01 6.09
C PRO A 85 -1.24 -18.63 4.73
N PHE A 86 -1.69 -19.88 4.48
CA PHE A 86 -1.52 -20.56 3.19
C PHE A 86 -2.78 -20.49 2.31
N THR A 87 -3.90 -20.07 2.91
CA THR A 87 -5.22 -19.96 2.28
C THR A 87 -6.00 -18.77 2.85
N ILE A 88 -6.95 -18.26 2.09
CA ILE A 88 -7.94 -17.26 2.48
C ILE A 88 -9.27 -17.54 1.77
N SER A 89 -10.38 -17.05 2.34
CA SER A 89 -11.69 -17.09 1.68
C SER A 89 -12.44 -15.78 1.87
N GLY A 90 -13.32 -15.46 0.92
CA GLY A 90 -14.16 -14.28 0.98
C GLY A 90 -15.39 -14.39 0.08
N ARG A 91 -16.07 -13.27 -0.09
CA ARG A 91 -17.24 -13.14 -0.96
C ARG A 91 -17.12 -11.94 -1.87
N ILE A 92 -17.90 -11.97 -2.95
CA ILE A 92 -18.06 -10.89 -3.92
C ILE A 92 -19.47 -10.33 -3.73
N PRO A 93 -19.63 -9.01 -3.48
CA PRO A 93 -20.93 -8.34 -3.61
C PRO A 93 -21.25 -8.20 -5.10
N LEU A 94 -21.86 -9.24 -5.66
CA LEU A 94 -22.28 -9.34 -7.05
C LEU A 94 -23.67 -9.99 -7.05
N ASP A 95 -24.64 -9.31 -7.66
CA ASP A 95 -25.97 -9.86 -7.93
C ASP A 95 -25.82 -11.15 -8.77
N PRO A 96 -26.18 -12.34 -8.25
CA PRO A 96 -26.06 -13.59 -8.98
C PRO A 96 -26.89 -13.64 -10.26
N THR A 97 -27.92 -12.81 -10.42
CA THR A 97 -28.74 -12.71 -11.64
C THR A 97 -28.05 -11.96 -12.78
N ALA A 98 -26.99 -11.20 -12.49
CA ALA A 98 -26.11 -10.62 -13.50
C ALA A 98 -25.01 -11.59 -13.99
N LEU A 99 -24.92 -12.78 -13.40
CA LEU A 99 -23.95 -13.81 -13.77
C LEU A 99 -24.50 -14.69 -14.90
N VAL A 100 -23.77 -14.74 -16.01
CA VAL A 100 -24.04 -15.62 -17.15
C VAL A 100 -22.75 -16.31 -17.58
N LEU A 101 -22.80 -17.62 -17.80
CA LEU A 101 -21.71 -18.45 -18.33
C LEU A 101 -22.01 -18.82 -19.79
N PHE A 102 -21.14 -18.41 -20.70
CA PHE A 102 -21.22 -18.73 -22.13
C PHE A 102 -20.21 -19.83 -22.47
N PHE A 103 -20.69 -20.95 -23.02
CA PHE A 103 -19.84 -22.09 -23.35
C PHE A 103 -20.20 -22.68 -24.72
N ARG A 104 -19.25 -23.37 -25.35
CA ARG A 104 -19.46 -24.05 -26.64
C ARG A 104 -19.53 -25.56 -26.48
N SER A 105 -20.61 -26.17 -26.94
CA SER A 105 -20.79 -27.63 -26.93
C SER A 105 -19.90 -28.31 -27.99
N LYS A 106 -19.71 -29.63 -27.86
CA LYS A 106 -18.85 -30.45 -28.76
C LYS A 106 -19.31 -30.43 -30.23
N SER A 107 -20.58 -30.10 -30.50
CA SER A 107 -21.14 -29.90 -31.85
C SER A 107 -20.87 -28.51 -32.44
N GLY A 108 -20.24 -27.60 -31.68
CA GLY A 108 -19.96 -26.23 -32.11
C GLY A 108 -21.10 -25.23 -31.89
N ILE A 109 -22.19 -25.63 -31.22
CA ILE A 109 -23.28 -24.73 -30.80
C ILE A 109 -22.86 -24.01 -29.51
N THR A 110 -23.08 -22.70 -29.43
CA THR A 110 -22.89 -21.88 -28.22
C THR A 110 -24.16 -21.88 -27.39
N HIS A 111 -24.01 -21.99 -26.07
CA HIS A 111 -25.09 -21.97 -25.08
C HIS A 111 -24.76 -20.95 -23.98
N SER A 112 -25.79 -20.41 -23.33
CA SER A 112 -25.69 -19.62 -22.10
C SER A 112 -26.24 -20.42 -20.91
N LEU A 113 -25.74 -20.12 -19.72
CA LEU A 113 -26.27 -20.54 -18.44
C LEU A 113 -26.34 -19.31 -17.54
N ASP A 114 -27.56 -18.87 -17.25
CA ASP A 114 -27.86 -17.79 -16.33
C ASP A 114 -27.92 -18.35 -14.90
N PHE A 115 -27.56 -17.54 -13.90
CA PHE A 115 -27.55 -17.93 -12.48
C PHE A 115 -28.52 -17.02 -11.68
N PRO A 116 -28.87 -17.34 -10.42
CA PRO A 116 -28.61 -18.60 -9.71
C PRO A 116 -29.42 -19.76 -10.30
N ILE A 117 -28.89 -20.99 -10.18
CA ILE A 117 -29.56 -22.21 -10.64
C ILE A 117 -29.94 -23.07 -9.43
N ASP A 118 -31.24 -23.25 -9.18
CA ASP A 118 -31.74 -24.20 -8.19
C ASP A 118 -32.19 -25.50 -8.86
N VAL A 119 -31.25 -26.44 -8.98
CA VAL A 119 -31.47 -27.75 -9.65
C VAL A 119 -32.48 -28.66 -8.94
N ASP A 120 -32.87 -28.37 -7.69
CA ASP A 120 -33.96 -29.08 -7.01
C ASP A 120 -35.35 -28.53 -7.42
N TYR A 121 -35.41 -27.37 -8.09
CA TYR A 121 -36.63 -26.75 -8.62
C TYR A 121 -36.71 -26.74 -10.16
N ASP A 122 -35.66 -26.27 -10.84
CA ASP A 122 -35.53 -26.28 -12.29
C ASP A 122 -34.08 -26.57 -12.71
N THR A 123 -33.92 -27.43 -13.73
CA THR A 123 -32.62 -27.78 -14.31
C THR A 123 -32.61 -27.26 -15.75
N PRO A 124 -31.96 -26.11 -16.03
CA PRO A 124 -31.90 -25.57 -17.38
C PRO A 124 -31.25 -26.58 -18.34
N PRO A 125 -31.84 -26.87 -19.52
CA PRO A 125 -31.28 -27.88 -20.45
C PRO A 125 -29.84 -27.59 -20.93
N ALA A 126 -29.39 -26.33 -20.81
CA ALA A 126 -28.00 -25.97 -21.05
C ALA A 126 -27.03 -26.55 -20.02
N LEU A 127 -27.48 -26.88 -18.80
CA LEU A 127 -26.66 -27.50 -17.75
C LEU A 127 -26.34 -28.95 -18.09
N ASP A 128 -27.32 -29.71 -18.59
CA ASP A 128 -27.10 -31.06 -19.12
C ASP A 128 -26.12 -31.05 -20.30
N VAL A 129 -26.26 -30.06 -21.20
CA VAL A 129 -25.34 -29.89 -22.34
C VAL A 129 -23.93 -29.49 -21.90
N LEU A 130 -23.79 -28.73 -20.80
CA LEU A 130 -22.50 -28.42 -20.19
C LEU A 130 -21.88 -29.69 -19.58
N ILE A 131 -22.63 -30.43 -18.76
CA ILE A 131 -22.20 -31.69 -18.13
C ILE A 131 -21.75 -32.69 -19.20
N ALA A 132 -22.53 -32.85 -20.27
CA ALA A 132 -22.20 -33.70 -21.41
C ALA A 132 -21.01 -33.16 -22.25
N ALA A 133 -20.69 -31.86 -22.18
CA ALA A 133 -19.49 -31.28 -22.80
C ALA A 133 -18.21 -31.53 -21.98
N CYS A 134 -18.31 -31.73 -20.67
CA CYS A 134 -17.18 -32.00 -19.78
C CYS A 134 -16.48 -33.35 -20.03
N ARG A 135 -15.43 -33.61 -19.23
CA ARG A 135 -14.65 -34.86 -19.11
C ARG A 135 -14.37 -35.12 -17.62
N PRO A 136 -14.29 -36.39 -17.16
CA PRO A 136 -13.85 -36.69 -15.79
C PRO A 136 -12.37 -36.35 -15.60
N HIS A 137 -11.98 -35.98 -14.38
CA HIS A 137 -10.57 -35.90 -14.00
C HIS A 137 -9.87 -37.26 -14.10
N GLN A 138 -8.55 -37.26 -14.29
CA GLN A 138 -7.75 -38.49 -14.27
C GLN A 138 -7.30 -38.77 -12.83
N THR A 139 -8.06 -39.58 -12.11
CA THR A 139 -7.74 -40.02 -10.76
C THR A 139 -6.51 -40.94 -10.76
N ALA A 140 -5.51 -40.61 -9.94
CA ALA A 140 -4.20 -41.26 -10.01
C ALA A 140 -4.23 -42.71 -9.50
N GLY A 141 -3.94 -43.67 -10.38
CA GLY A 141 -3.55 -45.04 -10.01
C GLY A 141 -4.60 -46.15 -10.21
N ILE A 142 -5.84 -45.84 -10.64
CA ILE A 142 -6.88 -46.86 -10.86
C ILE A 142 -7.49 -46.75 -12.26
N ASN A 143 -7.32 -47.77 -13.09
CA ASN A 143 -7.90 -47.89 -14.45
C ASN A 143 -9.40 -48.31 -14.43
N VAL A 144 -10.15 -47.77 -13.48
CA VAL A 144 -11.60 -47.94 -13.35
C VAL A 144 -12.14 -46.54 -13.12
N TYR A 145 -12.88 -46.00 -14.09
CA TYR A 145 -13.66 -44.78 -13.86
C TYR A 145 -14.69 -45.07 -12.77
N PRO A 146 -14.65 -44.40 -11.61
CA PRO A 146 -15.78 -44.38 -10.70
C PRO A 146 -16.89 -43.54 -11.35
N ASP A 147 -18.15 -43.95 -11.24
CA ASP A 147 -19.33 -43.18 -11.72
C ASP A 147 -19.54 -41.84 -10.98
N ARG A 148 -18.53 -41.35 -10.25
CA ARG A 148 -18.59 -40.31 -9.20
C ARG A 148 -17.33 -39.43 -9.13
N ASP A 149 -16.55 -39.39 -10.20
CA ASP A 149 -15.40 -38.48 -10.31
C ASP A 149 -15.83 -37.10 -10.81
N SER A 150 -15.26 -36.06 -10.21
CA SER A 150 -15.47 -34.66 -10.62
C SER A 150 -15.15 -34.43 -12.09
N LEU A 151 -15.96 -33.60 -12.74
CA LEU A 151 -15.83 -33.26 -14.15
C LEU A 151 -15.11 -31.92 -14.34
N PHE A 152 -14.42 -31.75 -15.46
CA PHE A 152 -13.93 -30.45 -15.94
C PHE A 152 -14.36 -30.18 -17.38
N TYR A 153 -14.60 -28.91 -17.68
CA TYR A 153 -14.88 -28.45 -19.04
C TYR A 153 -13.59 -28.45 -19.88
N PRO A 154 -13.59 -28.95 -21.13
CA PRO A 154 -12.35 -29.11 -21.89
C PRO A 154 -11.71 -27.76 -22.24
N PRO A 155 -10.42 -27.52 -21.92
CA PRO A 155 -9.77 -26.22 -22.15
C PRO A 155 -9.58 -25.90 -23.65
N ASN A 156 -9.82 -26.87 -24.53
CA ASN A 156 -9.81 -26.70 -25.99
C ASN A 156 -11.15 -26.20 -26.57
N LEU A 157 -12.17 -25.93 -25.74
CA LEU A 157 -13.47 -25.39 -26.16
C LEU A 157 -13.66 -23.97 -25.62
N PRO A 158 -14.28 -23.04 -26.39
CA PRO A 158 -14.57 -21.69 -25.92
C PRO A 158 -15.46 -21.63 -24.68
N LEU A 159 -14.98 -20.90 -23.67
CA LEU A 159 -15.67 -20.63 -22.41
C LEU A 159 -15.44 -19.18 -21.98
N THR A 160 -16.47 -18.49 -21.52
CA THR A 160 -16.34 -17.24 -20.75
C THR A 160 -17.54 -17.02 -19.84
N ALA A 161 -17.43 -16.08 -18.89
CA ALA A 161 -18.54 -15.65 -18.04
C ALA A 161 -18.61 -14.11 -18.00
N THR A 162 -19.71 -13.55 -17.53
CA THR A 162 -19.80 -12.13 -17.15
C THR A 162 -19.01 -11.82 -15.87
N LEU A 163 -18.68 -12.84 -15.06
CA LEU A 163 -17.71 -12.73 -13.96
C LEU A 163 -16.31 -12.43 -14.52
N GLU A 164 -15.88 -11.19 -14.32
CA GLU A 164 -14.50 -10.76 -14.53
C GLU A 164 -13.81 -10.53 -13.17
N ILE A 165 -12.79 -11.36 -12.89
CA ILE A 165 -12.03 -11.30 -11.64
C ILE A 165 -11.25 -9.98 -11.45
N SER A 166 -10.96 -9.26 -12.55
CA SER A 166 -10.35 -7.93 -12.57
C SER A 166 -11.20 -6.87 -11.86
N ASN A 167 -12.54 -7.02 -11.89
CA ASN A 167 -13.49 -5.99 -11.45
C ASN A 167 -13.84 -6.10 -9.95
N HIS A 168 -13.12 -6.96 -9.22
CA HIS A 168 -13.32 -7.23 -7.80
C HIS A 168 -11.97 -7.26 -7.06
N PRO A 169 -11.90 -6.80 -5.79
CA PRO A 169 -10.64 -6.68 -5.03
C PRO A 169 -10.03 -8.04 -4.57
N ILE A 170 -10.39 -9.15 -5.22
CA ILE A 170 -9.96 -10.51 -4.89
C ILE A 170 -8.44 -10.64 -5.04
N LEU A 171 -7.88 -10.16 -6.15
CA LEU A 171 -6.45 -10.26 -6.41
C LEU A 171 -5.62 -9.36 -5.47
N GLU A 172 -6.20 -8.25 -5.00
CA GLU A 172 -5.60 -7.42 -3.95
C GLU A 172 -5.68 -8.08 -2.57
N ALA A 173 -6.80 -8.71 -2.22
CA ALA A 173 -6.91 -9.50 -0.98
C ALA A 173 -5.89 -10.66 -0.97
N VAL A 174 -5.72 -11.35 -2.10
CA VAL A 174 -4.68 -12.38 -2.31
C VAL A 174 -3.28 -11.79 -2.15
N ARG A 175 -2.97 -10.64 -2.78
CA ARG A 175 -1.69 -9.94 -2.59
C ARG A 175 -1.45 -9.64 -1.11
N ASN A 176 -2.40 -8.99 -0.44
CA ASN A 176 -2.22 -8.44 0.90
C ASN A 176 -2.13 -9.53 1.99
N ALA A 177 -2.79 -10.67 1.81
CA ALA A 177 -2.80 -11.74 2.80
C ALA A 177 -1.76 -12.84 2.54
N LEU A 178 -1.59 -13.29 1.28
CA LEU A 178 -0.69 -14.40 0.93
C LEU A 178 0.68 -13.93 0.41
N PHE A 179 0.79 -12.69 -0.08
CA PHE A 179 2.04 -12.12 -0.61
C PHE A 179 2.37 -10.72 -0.03
N PRO A 180 2.30 -10.49 1.31
CA PRO A 180 2.44 -9.15 1.89
C PRO A 180 3.80 -8.50 1.62
N ASN A 181 4.86 -9.31 1.47
CA ASN A 181 6.23 -8.87 1.21
C ASN A 181 6.59 -8.97 -0.29
N LEU A 182 5.66 -8.62 -1.18
CA LEU A 182 5.89 -8.68 -2.63
C LEU A 182 6.99 -7.68 -3.03
N PRO A 183 8.09 -8.11 -3.69
CA PRO A 183 9.16 -7.20 -4.06
C PRO A 183 8.71 -6.12 -5.04
N VAL A 184 9.29 -4.92 -4.95
CA VAL A 184 8.90 -3.79 -5.80
C VAL A 184 9.08 -4.10 -7.29
N GLY A 185 8.24 -3.50 -8.15
CA GLY A 185 8.18 -3.80 -9.57
C GLY A 185 7.61 -5.19 -9.92
N HIS A 186 7.19 -5.97 -8.91
CA HIS A 186 6.45 -7.22 -9.11
C HIS A 186 4.95 -7.02 -8.89
N TYR A 187 4.16 -7.82 -9.58
CA TYR A 187 2.71 -7.78 -9.55
C TYR A 187 2.13 -9.17 -9.79
N LEU A 188 0.90 -9.39 -9.31
CA LEU A 188 0.17 -10.62 -9.57
C LEU A 188 -0.73 -10.43 -10.80
N ILE A 189 -0.89 -11.49 -11.58
CA ILE A 189 -1.93 -11.59 -12.63
C ILE A 189 -2.74 -12.87 -12.43
N THR A 190 -3.99 -12.88 -12.90
CA THR A 190 -4.86 -14.06 -12.93
C THR A 190 -5.11 -14.54 -14.34
N VAL A 191 -5.00 -15.84 -14.57
CA VAL A 191 -5.38 -16.52 -15.81
C VAL A 191 -6.45 -17.55 -15.48
N ARG A 192 -7.55 -17.61 -16.24
CA ARG A 192 -8.60 -18.63 -16.05
C ARG A 192 -8.04 -20.01 -16.37
N ASP A 193 -8.19 -20.94 -15.44
CA ASP A 193 -7.54 -22.27 -15.45
C ASP A 193 -8.54 -23.36 -15.86
N ARG A 194 -9.59 -23.59 -15.06
CA ARG A 194 -10.64 -24.60 -15.35
C ARG A 194 -12.03 -24.11 -14.97
N LEU A 195 -13.03 -24.78 -15.53
CA LEU A 195 -14.38 -24.87 -14.98
C LEU A 195 -14.60 -26.32 -14.56
N GLU A 196 -14.95 -26.52 -13.30
CA GLU A 196 -15.16 -27.80 -12.65
C GLU A 196 -16.65 -27.96 -12.33
N VAL A 197 -17.18 -29.18 -12.50
CA VAL A 197 -18.60 -29.51 -12.30
C VAL A 197 -18.71 -30.82 -11.52
N MET A 198 -19.51 -30.83 -10.45
CA MET A 198 -19.66 -31.96 -9.55
C MET A 198 -21.15 -32.17 -9.25
N VAL A 199 -21.75 -33.14 -9.91
CA VAL A 199 -23.17 -33.53 -9.73
C VAL A 199 -23.32 -34.34 -8.44
N GLY A 200 -24.51 -34.36 -7.84
CA GLY A 200 -24.83 -35.18 -6.67
C GLY A 200 -24.30 -36.61 -6.74
N GLY A 201 -23.57 -37.03 -5.70
CA GLY A 201 -22.82 -38.27 -5.61
C GLY A 201 -21.34 -38.15 -6.00
N CYS A 202 -20.93 -37.11 -6.73
CA CYS A 202 -19.54 -36.93 -7.18
C CYS A 202 -18.63 -36.29 -6.12
N HIS A 203 -17.33 -36.53 -6.25
CA HIS A 203 -16.26 -35.96 -5.40
C HIS A 203 -15.01 -35.62 -6.25
N MET A 204 -14.04 -34.92 -5.67
CA MET A 204 -12.71 -34.69 -6.26
C MET A 204 -11.63 -35.21 -5.31
N SER A 205 -10.87 -36.22 -5.74
CA SER A 205 -9.70 -36.73 -5.02
C SER A 205 -8.54 -35.70 -4.99
N PRO A 206 -7.58 -35.81 -4.06
CA PRO A 206 -6.43 -34.90 -3.92
C PRO A 206 -5.77 -34.47 -5.24
N GLN A 207 -5.91 -33.19 -5.57
CA GLN A 207 -5.20 -32.54 -6.66
C GLN A 207 -3.82 -32.08 -6.18
N SER A 208 -2.85 -33.01 -6.24
CA SER A 208 -1.48 -32.75 -5.82
C SER A 208 -0.82 -31.62 -6.61
N ARG A 209 0.05 -30.84 -5.94
CA ARG A 209 0.88 -29.82 -6.60
C ARG A 209 1.70 -30.36 -7.78
N THR A 210 2.03 -31.65 -7.77
CA THR A 210 2.77 -32.32 -8.85
C THR A 210 2.03 -32.36 -10.18
N LEU A 211 0.70 -32.20 -10.17
CA LEU A 211 -0.16 -32.13 -11.36
C LEU A 211 -0.18 -30.73 -12.00
N ARG A 212 0.42 -29.71 -11.35
CA ARG A 212 0.40 -28.30 -11.74
C ARG A 212 1.82 -27.78 -12.00
N ASN A 213 2.28 -27.85 -13.25
CA ASN A 213 3.61 -27.36 -13.66
C ASN A 213 3.49 -26.18 -14.65
N ASP A 214 2.78 -25.14 -14.25
CA ASP A 214 2.49 -23.93 -15.05
C ASP A 214 3.13 -22.65 -14.48
N GLY A 215 3.84 -22.74 -13.35
CA GLY A 215 4.44 -21.59 -12.69
C GLY A 215 3.42 -20.64 -12.05
N ARG A 216 2.24 -21.13 -11.63
CA ARG A 216 1.36 -20.37 -10.71
C ARG A 216 1.99 -20.28 -9.31
N VAL A 217 1.73 -19.20 -8.59
CA VAL A 217 2.13 -18.98 -7.18
C VAL A 217 0.95 -19.15 -6.21
N ALA A 218 -0.27 -19.02 -6.70
CA ALA A 218 -1.50 -19.37 -5.98
C ALA A 218 -2.58 -19.86 -6.98
N THR A 219 -3.66 -20.45 -6.46
CA THR A 219 -4.90 -20.70 -7.20
C THR A 219 -6.05 -19.98 -6.49
N ILE A 220 -6.94 -19.34 -7.25
CA ILE A 220 -8.22 -18.81 -6.76
C ILE A 220 -9.33 -19.72 -7.30
N VAL A 221 -10.27 -20.13 -6.48
CA VAL A 221 -11.45 -20.92 -6.83
C VAL A 221 -12.69 -20.09 -6.50
N VAL A 222 -13.47 -19.74 -7.51
CA VAL A 222 -14.77 -19.07 -7.34
C VAL A 222 -15.87 -20.10 -7.50
N THR A 223 -16.75 -20.23 -6.52
CA THR A 223 -17.88 -21.18 -6.56
C THR A 223 -19.09 -20.47 -7.17
N LEU A 224 -19.63 -21.04 -8.25
CA LEU A 224 -20.75 -20.45 -8.98
C LEU A 224 -22.09 -20.68 -8.24
N PRO A 225 -23.11 -19.83 -8.43
CA PRO A 225 -24.36 -19.87 -7.67
C PRO A 225 -25.30 -20.98 -8.17
N VAL A 226 -24.94 -22.23 -7.91
CA VAL A 226 -25.77 -23.42 -8.18
C VAL A 226 -26.09 -24.10 -6.86
N HIS A 227 -27.34 -24.51 -6.67
CA HIS A 227 -27.76 -25.14 -5.42
C HIS A 227 -27.07 -26.50 -5.24
N HIS A 228 -26.46 -26.68 -4.07
CA HIS A 228 -25.78 -27.92 -3.69
C HIS A 228 -25.62 -28.06 -2.18
N ARG A 229 -25.44 -29.29 -1.73
CA ARG A 229 -25.16 -29.68 -0.34
C ARG A 229 -23.97 -30.62 -0.30
N GLY A 230 -23.13 -30.53 0.72
CA GLY A 230 -21.81 -31.20 0.73
C GLY A 230 -20.84 -30.44 -0.16
N GLY A 231 -19.86 -31.12 -0.78
CA GLY A 231 -18.94 -30.44 -1.70
C GLY A 231 -18.02 -29.42 -1.04
N ALA A 232 -17.65 -29.62 0.23
CA ALA A 232 -16.72 -28.75 0.92
C ALA A 232 -15.33 -28.83 0.28
N LEU A 233 -14.72 -27.67 0.00
CA LEU A 233 -13.35 -27.56 -0.48
C LEU A 233 -12.41 -27.74 0.71
N ILE A 234 -11.49 -28.68 0.61
CA ILE A 234 -10.44 -28.93 1.60
C ILE A 234 -9.10 -28.52 0.97
N VAL A 235 -8.31 -27.75 1.72
CA VAL A 235 -6.97 -27.29 1.31
C VAL A 235 -5.96 -27.72 2.36
N ARG A 236 -4.85 -28.32 1.93
CA ARG A 236 -3.74 -28.75 2.78
C ARG A 236 -2.44 -28.06 2.41
N ASP A 237 -1.71 -27.53 3.37
CA ASP A 237 -0.35 -27.01 3.16
C ASP A 237 0.71 -28.13 3.07
N SER A 238 1.97 -27.75 2.91
CA SER A 238 3.10 -28.69 2.86
C SER A 238 3.57 -29.21 4.23
N GLU A 239 3.07 -28.65 5.33
CA GLU A 239 3.34 -29.09 6.71
C GLU A 239 2.26 -30.07 7.21
N GLY A 240 1.13 -30.19 6.50
CA GLY A 240 0.00 -31.07 6.79
C GLY A 240 -1.18 -30.36 7.47
N THR A 241 -1.17 -29.02 7.56
CA THR A 241 -2.28 -28.24 8.09
C THR A 241 -3.45 -28.27 7.12
N GLU A 242 -4.65 -28.61 7.60
CA GLU A 242 -5.87 -28.67 6.79
C GLU A 242 -6.84 -27.53 7.15
N GLU A 243 -7.32 -26.79 6.15
CA GLU A 243 -8.44 -25.87 6.25
C GLU A 243 -9.58 -26.29 5.33
N LYS A 244 -10.82 -26.07 5.77
CA LYS A 244 -12.04 -26.63 5.15
C LYS A 244 -13.14 -25.60 4.98
N PHE A 245 -13.52 -25.39 3.72
CA PHE A 245 -14.45 -24.35 3.28
C PHE A 245 -15.79 -24.97 2.88
N PHE A 246 -16.77 -24.82 3.76
CA PHE A 246 -18.15 -25.28 3.55
C PHE A 246 -18.92 -24.22 2.72
N GLY A 247 -18.99 -24.44 1.41
CA GLY A 247 -19.62 -23.51 0.48
C GLY A 247 -21.12 -23.26 0.77
N GLY A 248 -21.56 -22.04 0.49
CA GLY A 248 -22.88 -21.50 0.80
C GLY A 248 -24.05 -22.04 -0.03
N GLY A 249 -23.83 -23.03 -0.92
CA GLY A 249 -24.89 -23.75 -1.62
C GLY A 249 -25.80 -22.90 -2.51
N GLY A 250 -25.27 -21.87 -3.18
CA GLY A 250 -26.05 -21.06 -4.14
C GLY A 250 -26.95 -19.98 -3.50
N LYS A 251 -26.59 -19.42 -2.34
CA LYS A 251 -27.28 -18.24 -1.77
C LYS A 251 -27.31 -17.07 -2.75
N ALA A 252 -28.47 -16.43 -2.87
CA ALA A 252 -28.85 -15.58 -3.99
C ALA A 252 -28.34 -14.11 -3.94
N GLU A 253 -27.38 -13.76 -3.08
CA GLU A 253 -26.95 -12.36 -2.86
C GLU A 253 -25.42 -12.15 -2.96
N GLU A 254 -24.60 -13.21 -2.91
CA GLU A 254 -23.14 -13.11 -2.89
C GLU A 254 -22.49 -14.30 -3.60
N VAL A 255 -21.35 -14.08 -4.28
CA VAL A 255 -20.55 -15.16 -4.89
C VAL A 255 -19.35 -15.48 -4.00
N GLU A 256 -19.14 -16.74 -3.65
CA GLU A 256 -18.07 -17.16 -2.72
C GLU A 256 -16.76 -17.54 -3.44
N TRP A 257 -15.63 -17.20 -2.83
CA TRP A 257 -14.30 -17.54 -3.34
C TRP A 257 -13.33 -17.98 -2.25
N THR A 258 -12.35 -18.79 -2.65
CA THR A 258 -11.24 -19.27 -1.81
C THR A 258 -9.94 -19.15 -2.62
N ALA A 259 -8.83 -18.79 -2.00
CA ALA A 259 -7.53 -18.72 -2.65
C ALA A 259 -6.43 -19.29 -1.78
N PHE A 260 -5.53 -20.07 -2.38
CA PHE A 260 -4.48 -20.81 -1.67
C PHE A 260 -3.18 -20.89 -2.46
N LEU A 261 -2.06 -21.07 -1.77
CA LEU A 261 -0.71 -21.13 -2.35
C LEU A 261 -0.51 -22.33 -3.30
N ALA A 262 0.43 -22.23 -4.24
CA ALA A 262 0.63 -23.22 -5.30
C ALA A 262 1.25 -24.55 -4.85
N GLU A 263 1.85 -24.59 -3.66
CA GLU A 263 2.28 -25.80 -2.98
C GLU A 263 1.13 -26.59 -2.34
N CYS A 264 -0.01 -25.95 -2.04
CA CYS A 264 -1.12 -26.57 -1.33
C CYS A 264 -1.83 -27.62 -2.20
N GLU A 265 -2.10 -28.79 -1.63
CA GLU A 265 -2.98 -29.78 -2.23
C GLU A 265 -4.44 -29.41 -1.93
N TYR A 266 -5.37 -29.71 -2.85
CA TYR A 266 -6.79 -29.45 -2.63
C TYR A 266 -7.65 -30.62 -3.08
N GLU A 267 -8.78 -30.83 -2.40
CA GLU A 267 -9.78 -31.85 -2.72
C GLU A 267 -11.18 -31.29 -2.47
N VAL A 268 -12.22 -31.95 -2.98
CA VAL A 268 -13.61 -31.57 -2.71
C VAL A 268 -14.39 -32.80 -2.29
N GLU A 269 -14.99 -32.72 -1.10
CA GLU A 269 -15.83 -33.79 -0.55
C GLU A 269 -17.01 -34.14 -1.46
N THR A 270 -17.63 -35.29 -1.21
CA THR A 270 -18.83 -35.71 -1.94
C THR A 270 -19.93 -34.64 -1.89
N VAL A 271 -20.40 -34.22 -3.07
CA VAL A 271 -21.65 -33.46 -3.21
C VAL A 271 -22.79 -34.40 -2.87
N GLN A 272 -23.52 -34.11 -1.79
CA GLN A 272 -24.61 -34.95 -1.27
C GLN A 272 -25.90 -34.78 -2.10
N GLN A 273 -26.16 -33.57 -2.58
CA GLN A 273 -27.34 -33.18 -3.36
C GLN A 273 -27.00 -31.96 -4.24
N GLY A 274 -27.73 -31.79 -5.33
CA GLY A 274 -27.58 -30.68 -6.26
C GLY A 274 -26.35 -30.78 -7.16
N CYS A 275 -25.80 -29.63 -7.57
CA CYS A 275 -24.64 -29.56 -8.45
C CYS A 275 -23.68 -28.44 -8.00
N ARG A 276 -22.45 -28.79 -7.62
CA ARG A 276 -21.40 -27.80 -7.32
C ARG A 276 -20.65 -27.45 -8.61
N MET A 277 -20.54 -26.16 -8.92
CA MET A 277 -19.74 -25.66 -10.04
C MET A 277 -18.71 -24.63 -9.55
N SER A 278 -17.48 -24.68 -10.07
CA SER A 278 -16.44 -23.70 -9.72
C SER A 278 -15.54 -23.35 -10.90
N ILE A 279 -15.12 -22.07 -10.98
CA ILE A 279 -14.08 -21.62 -11.91
C ILE A 279 -12.78 -21.43 -11.12
N SER A 280 -11.72 -22.10 -11.54
CA SER A 280 -10.37 -21.86 -11.03
C SER A 280 -9.62 -20.82 -11.87
N PHE A 281 -8.75 -20.06 -11.21
CA PHE A 281 -7.84 -19.10 -11.81
C PHE A 281 -6.43 -19.37 -11.27
N ALA A 282 -5.46 -19.52 -12.17
CA ALA A 282 -4.04 -19.55 -11.84
C ALA A 282 -3.56 -18.11 -11.55
N VAL A 283 -2.97 -17.89 -10.38
CA VAL A 283 -2.31 -16.63 -10.05
C VAL A 283 -0.84 -16.75 -10.39
N HIS A 284 -0.31 -15.88 -11.25
CA HIS A 284 1.10 -15.86 -11.60
C HIS A 284 1.78 -14.60 -11.09
N LEU A 285 2.98 -14.76 -10.54
CA LEU A 285 3.89 -13.65 -10.28
C LEU A 285 4.47 -13.15 -11.61
N LYS A 286 4.45 -11.84 -11.82
CA LYS A 286 5.15 -11.14 -12.89
C LYS A 286 6.02 -10.04 -12.30
N THR A 287 7.03 -9.65 -13.07
CA THR A 287 7.85 -8.46 -12.84
C THR A 287 7.87 -7.68 -14.13
N TYR A 288 7.96 -6.35 -14.04
CA TYR A 288 8.28 -5.53 -15.19
C TYR A 288 9.75 -5.69 -15.64
N GLY A 289 10.60 -6.30 -14.80
CA GLY A 289 12.00 -6.55 -15.12
C GLY A 289 12.91 -5.33 -14.94
N PRO A 290 14.23 -5.49 -15.11
CA PRO A 290 15.22 -4.46 -14.73
C PRO A 290 15.37 -3.30 -15.73
N ALA A 291 14.60 -3.30 -16.82
CA ALA A 291 14.80 -2.38 -17.95
C ALA A 291 13.50 -2.14 -18.76
N VAL A 292 12.39 -1.89 -18.08
CA VAL A 292 11.20 -1.30 -18.73
C VAL A 292 11.35 0.20 -18.87
N ASP A 293 10.99 0.72 -20.05
CA ASP A 293 10.54 2.11 -20.17
C ASP A 293 9.33 2.33 -19.24
N PRO A 294 9.20 3.51 -18.62
CA PRO A 294 8.16 3.73 -17.62
C PRO A 294 6.75 3.60 -18.23
N LEU A 295 5.89 2.84 -17.55
CA LEU A 295 4.46 2.71 -17.86
C LEU A 295 3.74 4.07 -17.97
N ILE A 296 4.28 5.09 -17.30
CA ILE A 296 3.84 6.48 -17.35
C ILE A 296 4.73 7.23 -18.33
N THR A 297 4.21 7.54 -19.52
CA THR A 297 4.77 8.54 -20.43
C THR A 297 4.01 9.86 -20.23
N PRO A 298 4.68 10.96 -19.84
CA PRO A 298 4.07 12.29 -19.76
C PRO A 298 3.51 12.77 -21.11
N SER A 299 2.42 13.54 -21.07
CA SER A 299 1.83 14.11 -22.28
C SER A 299 2.65 15.31 -22.80
N GLU A 300 2.57 15.57 -24.11
CA GLU A 300 3.26 16.69 -24.76
C GLU A 300 2.97 18.02 -24.05
N ASN A 301 1.70 18.31 -23.74
CA ASN A 301 1.29 19.50 -22.98
C ASN A 301 1.94 19.59 -21.57
N PHE A 302 2.22 18.47 -20.89
CA PHE A 302 2.92 18.50 -19.60
C PHE A 302 4.40 18.84 -19.79
N LEU A 303 5.04 18.33 -20.84
CA LEU A 303 6.40 18.66 -21.22
C LEU A 303 6.51 20.13 -21.68
N ASP A 304 5.55 20.64 -22.44
CA ASP A 304 5.47 22.04 -22.86
C ASP A 304 5.31 23.01 -21.69
N LEU A 305 4.60 22.62 -20.62
CA LEU A 305 4.51 23.41 -19.38
C LEU A 305 5.81 23.37 -18.56
N LEU A 306 6.54 22.24 -18.58
CA LEU A 306 7.81 22.06 -17.88
C LEU A 306 8.99 22.75 -18.60
N SER A 307 8.96 22.83 -19.93
CA SER A 307 10.03 23.36 -20.78
C SER A 307 10.43 24.83 -20.46
N PRO A 308 9.50 25.79 -20.24
CA PRO A 308 9.83 27.13 -19.77
C PRO A 308 10.47 27.14 -18.38
N VAL A 309 9.98 26.31 -17.45
CA VAL A 309 10.48 26.23 -16.07
C VAL A 309 11.94 25.77 -16.07
N LEU A 310 12.25 24.70 -16.81
CA LEU A 310 13.64 24.24 -17.00
C LEU A 310 14.49 25.29 -17.73
N SER A 311 13.96 25.94 -18.77
CA SER A 311 14.71 26.95 -19.54
C SER A 311 15.06 28.21 -18.72
N LEU A 312 14.24 28.58 -17.75
CA LEU A 312 14.52 29.65 -16.78
C LEU A 312 15.43 29.21 -15.62
N SER A 313 15.62 27.90 -15.44
CA SER A 313 16.37 27.29 -14.34
C SER A 313 17.80 26.83 -14.72
N ARG A 314 18.24 27.06 -15.96
CA ARG A 314 19.56 26.63 -16.45
C ARG A 314 20.72 27.11 -15.57
N GLY A 315 21.72 26.26 -15.43
CA GLY A 315 22.88 26.44 -14.57
C GLY A 315 22.62 26.28 -13.07
N ARG A 316 21.44 25.77 -12.65
CA ARG A 316 21.04 25.66 -11.23
C ARG A 316 20.63 24.24 -10.85
N LYS A 317 20.74 23.93 -9.56
CA LYS A 317 19.93 22.86 -8.95
C LYS A 317 18.56 23.43 -8.61
N VAL A 318 17.51 22.74 -9.04
CA VAL A 318 16.14 23.03 -8.65
C VAL A 318 15.51 21.84 -7.96
N ALA A 319 14.56 22.10 -7.07
CA ALA A 319 13.84 21.05 -6.36
C ALA A 319 12.33 21.30 -6.36
N PHE A 320 11.56 20.23 -6.48
CA PHE A 320 10.12 20.21 -6.27
C PHE A 320 9.80 19.41 -5.01
N TYR A 321 8.82 19.84 -4.22
CA TYR A 321 8.26 18.96 -3.20
C TYR A 321 7.47 17.83 -3.87
N LEU A 322 7.61 16.62 -3.36
CA LEU A 322 6.66 15.55 -3.63
C LEU A 322 5.32 15.85 -2.94
N THR A 323 4.23 15.32 -3.50
CA THR A 323 2.85 15.65 -3.15
C THR A 323 2.09 14.49 -2.50
N GLN A 324 2.60 13.27 -2.61
CA GLN A 324 1.93 12.05 -2.15
C GLN A 324 2.53 11.54 -0.83
N GLU A 325 1.73 10.84 -0.02
CA GLU A 325 2.25 10.10 1.13
C GLU A 325 2.75 8.71 0.69
N TYR A 326 3.91 8.33 1.20
CA TYR A 326 4.58 7.07 0.94
C TYR A 326 4.47 6.10 2.13
N GLY A 327 4.33 6.62 3.35
CA GLY A 327 4.03 5.84 4.55
C GLY A 327 5.25 5.09 5.09
N VAL A 328 6.40 5.74 5.06
CA VAL A 328 7.70 5.21 5.48
C VAL A 328 8.24 5.98 6.68
N ASN A 329 9.20 5.39 7.40
CA ASN A 329 9.97 6.12 8.40
C ASN A 329 11.28 6.63 7.76
N PRO A 330 11.49 7.95 7.63
CA PRO A 330 12.72 8.51 7.03
C PRO A 330 14.02 8.14 7.77
N ALA A 331 13.94 7.67 9.02
CA ALA A 331 15.09 7.12 9.75
C ALA A 331 15.50 5.71 9.28
N ASP A 332 14.56 4.92 8.74
CA ASP A 332 14.77 3.52 8.36
C ASP A 332 15.12 3.34 6.85
N VAL A 333 14.80 4.32 6.00
CA VAL A 333 14.97 4.21 4.53
C VAL A 333 15.51 5.49 3.86
N LEU A 334 16.37 5.31 2.85
CA LEU A 334 16.87 6.39 2.00
C LEU A 334 15.76 6.96 1.11
N ALA A 335 15.76 8.27 0.87
CA ALA A 335 14.76 8.92 0.03
C ALA A 335 14.73 8.36 -1.41
N GLU A 336 15.88 8.05 -2.01
CA GLU A 336 15.98 7.44 -3.36
C GLU A 336 15.31 6.05 -3.45
N SER A 337 15.11 5.34 -2.33
CA SER A 337 14.33 4.08 -2.31
C SER A 337 12.84 4.28 -2.60
N LEU A 338 12.34 5.52 -2.59
CA LEU A 338 10.98 5.86 -3.00
C LEU A 338 10.80 5.94 -4.53
N VAL A 339 11.87 6.00 -5.34
CA VAL A 339 11.76 6.11 -6.81
C VAL A 339 10.85 5.02 -7.42
N PRO A 340 10.99 3.71 -7.08
CA PRO A 340 10.12 2.66 -7.61
C PRO A 340 8.68 2.68 -7.04
N HIS A 341 8.41 3.56 -6.07
CA HIS A 341 7.14 3.70 -5.37
C HIS A 341 6.38 4.97 -5.75
N LEU A 342 6.98 5.89 -6.54
CA LEU A 342 6.41 7.20 -6.88
C LEU A 342 5.01 7.10 -7.51
N LYS A 343 4.07 7.91 -6.99
CA LYS A 343 2.64 7.86 -7.33
C LYS A 343 2.20 9.15 -8.04
N GLY A 344 1.14 9.09 -8.85
CA GLY A 344 0.46 10.27 -9.39
C GLY A 344 1.38 11.32 -10.04
N SER A 345 1.23 12.57 -9.63
CA SER A 345 2.02 13.74 -10.06
C SER A 345 3.52 13.59 -9.83
N ASP A 346 3.93 12.98 -8.72
CA ASP A 346 5.34 12.81 -8.35
C ASP A 346 6.05 11.90 -9.36
N SER A 347 5.39 10.80 -9.71
CA SER A 347 5.85 9.84 -10.73
C SER A 347 5.87 10.49 -12.11
N LEU A 348 4.82 11.24 -12.47
CA LEU A 348 4.73 11.95 -13.75
C LEU A 348 5.89 12.94 -13.93
N LEU A 349 6.23 13.69 -12.88
CA LEU A 349 7.30 14.67 -12.90
C LEU A 349 8.70 14.02 -12.94
N TYR A 350 8.95 12.97 -12.15
CA TYR A 350 10.21 12.21 -12.19
C TYR A 350 10.52 11.71 -13.61
N HIS A 351 9.54 11.08 -14.27
CA HIS A 351 9.71 10.56 -15.62
C HIS A 351 9.80 11.67 -16.68
N ALA A 352 9.13 12.80 -16.50
CA ALA A 352 9.32 13.98 -17.38
C ALA A 352 10.74 14.53 -17.32
N LEU A 353 11.35 14.62 -16.13
CA LEU A 353 12.74 15.05 -15.98
C LEU A 353 13.72 14.06 -16.63
N LYS A 354 13.49 12.74 -16.51
CA LYS A 354 14.27 11.71 -17.24
C LYS A 354 14.15 11.84 -18.77
N LEU A 355 12.98 12.21 -19.31
CA LEU A 355 12.82 12.48 -20.76
C LEU A 355 13.63 13.68 -21.25
N TYR A 356 13.79 14.71 -20.42
CA TYR A 356 14.74 15.81 -20.67
C TYR A 356 16.21 15.43 -20.48
N LYS A 357 16.51 14.14 -20.23
CA LYS A 357 17.84 13.57 -19.95
C LYS A 357 18.50 14.17 -18.70
N LEU A 358 17.70 14.67 -17.77
CA LEU A 358 18.16 15.14 -16.48
C LEU A 358 18.33 13.97 -15.51
N ALA A 359 19.07 14.21 -14.44
CA ALA A 359 19.24 13.28 -13.32
C ALA A 359 18.43 13.79 -12.11
N PRO A 360 17.13 13.46 -12.02
CA PRO A 360 16.37 13.63 -10.79
C PRO A 360 16.81 12.62 -9.73
N GLU A 361 16.96 13.13 -8.51
CA GLU A 361 17.39 12.47 -7.27
C GLU A 361 16.39 12.82 -6.15
N LEU A 362 16.09 11.88 -5.24
CA LEU A 362 15.20 12.12 -4.10
C LEU A 362 15.98 12.36 -2.80
N HIS A 363 15.56 13.36 -2.04
CA HIS A 363 16.16 13.76 -0.77
C HIS A 363 15.12 13.96 0.33
N TRP A 364 15.50 13.69 1.59
CA TRP A 364 14.74 14.12 2.76
C TRP A 364 14.98 15.61 3.05
N ALA A 365 13.95 16.34 3.48
CA ALA A 365 14.04 17.77 3.82
C ALA A 365 13.06 18.21 4.92
N ALA A 366 13.53 19.05 5.84
CA ALA A 366 12.74 19.60 6.95
C ALA A 366 13.27 20.98 7.39
N GLY A 367 12.40 21.93 7.72
CA GLY A 367 12.77 23.23 8.31
C GLY A 367 13.77 24.10 7.52
N GLY A 368 13.93 23.88 6.21
CA GLY A 368 14.92 24.57 5.38
C GLY A 368 16.25 23.82 5.19
N TYR A 369 16.39 22.64 5.80
CA TYR A 369 17.53 21.73 5.67
C TYR A 369 17.23 20.55 4.74
N ILE A 370 18.28 19.98 4.15
CA ILE A 370 18.23 18.81 3.26
C ILE A 370 19.30 17.79 3.66
N TRP A 371 18.97 16.50 3.61
CA TRP A 371 19.92 15.42 3.84
C TRP A 371 20.61 14.99 2.53
N PRO A 372 21.88 14.56 2.58
CA PRO A 372 22.54 13.85 1.48
C PRO A 372 21.74 12.63 0.98
N ILE A 373 21.85 12.31 -0.31
CA ILE A 373 21.12 11.20 -0.97
C ILE A 373 21.40 9.83 -0.34
N ASP A 374 22.58 9.67 0.28
CA ASP A 374 23.07 8.47 0.95
C ASP A 374 22.75 8.43 2.46
N ARG A 375 21.93 9.36 2.98
CA ARG A 375 21.54 9.41 4.40
C ARG A 375 20.04 9.22 4.66
N THR A 376 19.76 8.57 5.79
CA THR A 376 18.46 8.60 6.49
C THR A 376 18.38 9.81 7.42
N VAL A 377 17.19 10.08 7.95
CA VAL A 377 16.98 11.16 8.94
C VAL A 377 17.21 10.63 10.36
N GLU A 378 18.45 10.74 10.84
CA GLU A 378 18.85 10.36 12.20
C GLU A 378 18.51 11.46 13.21
N CYS A 379 17.25 11.51 13.69
CA CYS A 379 16.93 12.33 14.86
C CYS A 379 17.48 11.68 16.13
N GLY A 380 18.53 12.27 16.71
CA GLY A 380 19.22 11.75 17.90
C GLY A 380 18.29 11.47 19.09
N HIS A 381 18.60 10.41 19.84
CA HIS A 381 17.89 10.06 21.07
C HIS A 381 18.46 10.87 22.24
N ASP A 382 17.60 11.44 23.10
CA ASP A 382 18.01 11.93 24.44
C ASP A 382 18.42 10.75 25.33
N ALA A 383 19.60 10.19 25.05
CA ALA A 383 20.26 9.18 25.86
C ALA A 383 20.80 9.83 27.13
N ALA A 384 19.91 10.04 28.11
CA ALA A 384 20.30 10.38 29.47
C ALA A 384 21.36 9.36 29.95
N ASP A 385 22.54 9.86 30.31
CA ASP A 385 23.72 9.05 30.64
C ASP A 385 23.37 7.87 31.55
N SER A 386 23.42 6.65 31.01
CA SER A 386 23.21 5.44 31.81
C SER A 386 24.38 5.30 32.79
N PRO A 387 24.15 5.38 34.12
CA PRO A 387 25.24 5.49 35.10
C PRO A 387 25.83 4.11 35.43
N THR A 388 26.31 3.41 34.41
CA THR A 388 26.81 2.02 34.49
C THR A 388 28.21 1.81 33.93
N THR A 389 28.79 2.80 33.22
CA THR A 389 30.16 2.76 32.67
C THR A 389 31.17 3.62 33.44
N ALA A 390 30.72 4.60 34.23
CA ALA A 390 31.59 5.48 35.03
C ALA A 390 32.01 4.90 36.41
N ALA A 391 31.67 3.65 36.71
CA ALA A 391 31.85 3.04 38.03
C ALA A 391 33.22 2.33 38.26
N MET A 392 34.24 2.64 37.45
CA MET A 392 35.61 2.15 37.64
C MET A 392 36.68 3.22 37.36
N MET A 393 36.85 4.18 38.28
CA MET A 393 38.17 4.64 38.73
C MET A 393 38.12 5.31 40.12
N SER A 394 38.81 4.66 41.06
CA SER A 394 39.62 5.24 42.15
C SER A 394 39.07 6.37 43.03
N PHE A 395 38.76 6.01 44.28
CA PHE A 395 38.73 6.92 45.44
C PHE A 395 40.06 7.67 45.64
N ALA A 396 40.01 8.96 46.00
CA ALA A 396 41.08 9.68 46.69
C ALA A 396 40.52 10.81 47.59
N ALA A 397 41.33 11.28 48.54
CA ALA A 397 40.98 12.25 49.60
C ALA A 397 40.63 13.67 49.08
N GLY A 398 39.97 14.55 49.87
CA GLY A 398 39.54 14.42 51.27
C GLY A 398 38.98 15.71 51.90
N TYR A 399 39.00 15.77 53.24
CA TYR A 399 38.35 16.75 54.11
C TYR A 399 38.52 18.26 53.77
N SER A 400 37.42 19.02 53.84
CA SER A 400 37.34 20.29 54.60
C SER A 400 35.87 20.76 54.78
N SER A 401 35.61 21.66 55.74
CA SER A 401 34.28 22.17 56.14
C SER A 401 34.45 23.37 57.10
N PRO A 402 33.43 24.21 57.43
CA PRO A 402 32.53 24.95 56.53
C PRO A 402 32.49 26.48 56.87
N SER A 403 32.11 27.36 55.93
CA SER A 403 31.63 28.71 56.32
C SER A 403 30.79 29.47 55.27
N ARG A 404 29.57 29.80 55.68
CA ARG A 404 28.75 31.01 55.40
C ARG A 404 29.14 31.93 54.22
N ARG A 405 28.16 32.13 53.30
CA ARG A 405 27.47 33.43 53.19
C ARG A 405 26.09 33.29 52.53
N SER A 406 25.08 33.90 53.15
CA SER A 406 23.75 34.17 52.59
C SER A 406 23.65 35.66 52.21
N VAL A 407 22.44 36.12 51.81
CA VAL A 407 22.05 37.51 51.43
C VAL A 407 22.23 37.84 49.94
N PRO A 408 21.21 38.35 49.22
CA PRO A 408 19.76 38.22 49.44
C PRO A 408 18.95 37.86 48.15
N MET A 409 17.72 37.38 48.31
CA MET A 409 16.74 37.47 47.21
C MET A 409 16.25 38.92 47.07
N ARG A 410 16.22 39.43 45.83
CA ARG A 410 15.39 40.59 45.46
C ARG A 410 14.04 40.08 44.95
N PRO A 411 12.91 40.67 45.36
CA PRO A 411 11.65 40.48 44.65
C PRO A 411 11.67 41.28 43.34
N MET A 412 11.25 40.69 42.23
CA MET A 412 10.96 41.41 40.99
C MET A 412 9.66 40.91 40.36
N SER A 413 8.69 41.82 40.32
CA SER A 413 7.65 41.98 39.31
C SER A 413 7.19 40.73 38.53
N TYR A 414 6.16 40.05 39.03
CA TYR A 414 5.36 39.11 38.23
C TYR A 414 4.39 39.89 37.34
N TYR A 415 4.89 40.35 36.19
CA TYR A 415 4.11 40.88 35.05
C TYR A 415 4.99 40.81 33.78
N GLY A 416 5.18 39.59 33.28
CA GLY A 416 5.37 39.32 31.85
C GLY A 416 4.02 38.85 31.27
N GLU A 417 3.76 39.06 29.99
CA GLU A 417 2.58 38.49 29.34
C GLU A 417 2.87 37.05 28.88
N PRO A 418 1.94 36.09 29.06
CA PRO A 418 2.21 34.68 28.82
C PRO A 418 2.53 34.36 27.34
N GLU A 419 2.17 35.24 26.40
CA GLU A 419 2.53 35.11 24.99
C GLU A 419 4.03 35.32 24.73
N GLU A 420 4.76 36.05 25.58
CA GLU A 420 6.22 36.22 25.45
C GLU A 420 6.97 34.96 25.93
N ASP A 421 6.56 34.38 27.06
CA ASP A 421 7.14 33.14 27.60
C ASP A 421 6.97 31.95 26.64
N GLU A 422 5.75 31.75 26.08
CA GLU A 422 5.51 30.67 25.11
C GLU A 422 6.32 30.87 23.81
N ALA A 423 6.44 32.11 23.33
CA ALA A 423 7.22 32.43 22.13
C ALA A 423 8.74 32.29 22.33
N GLU A 424 9.26 32.50 23.55
CA GLU A 424 10.67 32.24 23.87
C GLU A 424 10.96 30.74 23.99
N ILE A 425 10.09 29.97 24.65
CA ILE A 425 10.18 28.51 24.71
C ILE A 425 10.19 27.91 23.29
N GLN A 426 9.26 28.30 22.42
CA GLN A 426 9.16 27.71 21.08
C GLN A 426 10.38 28.04 20.18
N ARG A 427 11.08 29.15 20.42
CA ARG A 427 12.36 29.44 19.76
C ARG A 427 13.48 28.53 20.25
N VAL A 428 13.60 28.32 21.56
CA VAL A 428 14.61 27.42 22.14
C VAL A 428 14.39 25.98 21.66
N GLU A 429 13.14 25.52 21.56
CA GLU A 429 12.82 24.22 20.97
C GLU A 429 13.20 24.14 19.48
N ALA A 430 12.93 25.19 18.70
CA ALA A 430 13.31 25.24 17.29
C ALA A 430 14.84 25.23 17.08
N ASP A 431 15.60 25.96 17.90
CA ASP A 431 17.07 26.02 17.80
C ASP A 431 17.75 24.74 18.28
N LEU A 432 17.19 24.05 19.29
CA LEU A 432 17.61 22.68 19.66
C LEU A 432 17.36 21.68 18.53
N MET A 433 16.26 21.84 17.78
CA MET A 433 15.98 21.01 16.61
C MET A 433 16.86 21.36 15.41
N ARG A 434 17.26 22.64 15.22
CA ARG A 434 18.29 23.02 14.22
C ARG A 434 19.60 22.28 14.49
N LEU A 435 20.07 22.32 15.73
CA LEU A 435 21.26 21.58 16.17
C LEU A 435 21.17 20.08 15.90
N ARG A 436 20.10 19.40 16.35
CA ARG A 436 19.91 17.95 16.10
C ARG A 436 19.88 17.60 14.61
N VAL A 437 19.30 18.47 13.76
CA VAL A 437 19.23 18.28 12.31
C VAL A 437 20.60 18.47 11.65
N GLU A 438 21.36 19.48 12.03
CA GLU A 438 22.75 19.69 11.58
C GLU A 438 23.68 18.55 12.02
N GLU A 439 23.57 18.08 13.27
CA GLU A 439 24.35 16.95 13.80
C GLU A 439 24.07 15.63 13.03
N SER A 440 22.83 15.42 12.57
CA SER A 440 22.47 14.29 11.70
C SER A 440 23.09 14.36 10.29
N GLY A 441 23.79 15.45 9.96
CA GLY A 441 24.45 15.69 8.68
C GLY A 441 23.55 16.29 7.61
N ALA A 442 22.43 16.90 7.99
CA ALA A 442 21.67 17.75 7.09
C ALA A 442 22.39 19.10 6.87
N VAL A 443 22.20 19.70 5.70
CA VAL A 443 22.78 21.01 5.36
C VAL A 443 21.69 22.01 4.99
N PRO A 444 21.87 23.32 5.21
CA PRO A 444 20.92 24.32 4.73
C PRO A 444 20.76 24.25 3.21
N LEU A 445 19.53 24.41 2.70
CA LEU A 445 19.23 24.43 1.26
C LEU A 445 19.99 25.53 0.50
N ALA A 446 20.30 26.63 1.19
CA ALA A 446 21.14 27.71 0.66
C ALA A 446 22.57 27.24 0.37
N ASP A 447 23.18 26.49 1.30
CA ASP A 447 24.55 25.99 1.19
C ASP A 447 24.65 24.81 0.20
N ALA A 448 23.55 24.08 0.00
CA ALA A 448 23.40 23.07 -1.05
C ALA A 448 23.25 23.67 -2.47
N GLU A 449 23.05 24.99 -2.59
CA GLU A 449 22.69 25.73 -3.80
C GLU A 449 21.38 25.27 -4.46
N ILE A 450 20.41 24.79 -3.67
CA ILE A 450 19.15 24.23 -4.17
C ILE A 450 18.03 25.27 -4.16
N PHE A 451 17.48 25.57 -5.33
CA PHE A 451 16.35 26.48 -5.48
C PHE A 451 15.01 25.71 -5.54
N ILE A 452 14.21 25.79 -4.47
CA ILE A 452 12.87 25.18 -4.46
C ILE A 452 11.94 25.94 -5.42
N LEU A 453 11.25 25.18 -6.28
CA LEU A 453 10.21 25.65 -7.18
C LEU A 453 8.84 25.43 -6.52
N SER A 454 8.27 26.50 -5.97
CA SER A 454 6.93 26.52 -5.38
C SER A 454 6.12 27.71 -5.89
N ASP A 455 4.79 27.57 -5.88
CA ASP A 455 3.87 28.70 -6.07
C ASP A 455 3.82 29.60 -4.80
N TRP A 456 3.18 30.75 -4.90
CA TRP A 456 3.00 31.71 -3.81
C TRP A 456 2.08 31.18 -2.68
N ALA A 457 1.28 30.17 -2.97
CA ALA A 457 0.62 29.34 -1.98
C ALA A 457 1.31 27.96 -1.91
N PRO A 458 1.65 27.43 -0.73
CA PRO A 458 2.17 26.07 -0.62
C PRO A 458 1.08 25.07 -1.04
N GLY A 459 1.41 24.22 -2.02
CA GLY A 459 0.56 23.10 -2.43
C GLY A 459 0.58 21.95 -1.42
N PRO A 460 -0.10 20.82 -1.73
CA PRO A 460 0.08 19.60 -0.95
C PRO A 460 1.54 19.14 -1.00
N MET A 461 2.10 18.78 0.16
CA MET A 461 3.48 18.28 0.31
C MET A 461 3.44 16.94 1.07
N THR A 462 4.32 16.01 0.70
CA THR A 462 4.55 14.75 1.42
C THR A 462 4.89 15.02 2.89
N LYS A 463 4.19 14.36 3.82
CA LYS A 463 4.45 14.47 5.28
C LYS A 463 4.79 13.12 5.91
N GLU A 464 5.98 12.61 5.63
CA GLU A 464 6.52 11.48 6.39
C GLU A 464 6.93 11.93 7.81
N LYS A 465 7.07 11.00 8.75
CA LYS A 465 7.22 11.32 10.19
C LYS A 465 8.32 10.51 10.85
N VAL A 466 9.33 11.20 11.36
CA VAL A 466 10.41 10.61 12.18
C VAL A 466 10.06 10.77 13.65
N TYR A 467 10.15 9.69 14.41
CA TYR A 467 9.86 9.67 15.84
C TYR A 467 11.16 9.82 16.64
N PHE A 468 11.20 10.74 17.60
CA PHE A 468 12.36 10.96 18.46
C PHE A 468 11.97 11.16 19.93
N SER A 469 12.91 10.91 20.84
CA SER A 469 12.72 11.11 22.28
C SER A 469 13.28 12.46 22.68
N SER A 470 12.46 13.29 23.33
CA SER A 470 12.76 14.66 23.69
C SER A 470 12.28 14.91 25.11
N ASN A 471 13.19 15.17 26.06
CA ASN A 471 12.88 15.31 27.49
C ASN A 471 12.08 14.14 28.12
N GLY A 472 12.12 12.95 27.51
CA GLY A 472 11.36 11.76 27.94
C GLY A 472 9.94 11.65 27.37
N GLU A 473 9.51 12.56 26.49
CA GLU A 473 8.29 12.44 25.69
C GLU A 473 8.63 12.05 24.25
N LEU A 474 7.69 11.40 23.55
CA LEU A 474 7.87 10.95 22.16
C LEU A 474 7.31 12.01 21.21
N GLU A 475 8.19 12.74 20.56
CA GLU A 475 7.87 13.79 19.60
C GLU A 475 8.01 13.28 18.15
N LYS A 476 7.45 14.01 17.19
CA LYS A 476 7.56 13.69 15.77
C LYS A 476 8.05 14.88 14.97
N LEU A 477 9.09 14.69 14.17
CA LEU A 477 9.51 15.63 13.14
C LEU A 477 8.78 15.30 11.84
N VAL A 478 8.10 16.28 11.25
CA VAL A 478 7.57 16.16 9.89
C VAL A 478 8.71 16.34 8.89
N VAL A 479 8.84 15.39 7.98
CA VAL A 479 9.86 15.36 6.93
C VAL A 479 9.18 15.29 5.57
N ASN A 480 9.58 16.18 4.66
CA ASN A 480 9.13 16.23 3.28
C ASN A 480 10.15 15.51 2.38
N VAL A 481 9.72 15.10 1.18
CA VAL A 481 10.63 14.62 0.13
C VAL A 481 10.79 15.72 -0.93
N LEU A 482 12.05 16.01 -1.29
CA LEU A 482 12.41 16.85 -2.42
C LEU A 482 12.87 16.00 -3.60
N LEU A 483 12.29 16.28 -4.77
CA LEU A 483 12.75 15.84 -6.08
C LEU A 483 13.72 16.89 -6.62
N VAL A 484 15.02 16.64 -6.46
CA VAL A 484 16.10 17.55 -6.84
C VAL A 484 16.62 17.19 -8.23
N THR A 485 16.96 18.17 -9.05
CA THR A 485 17.70 17.96 -10.31
C THR A 485 18.60 19.15 -10.63
N TYR A 486 19.77 18.90 -11.20
CA TYR A 486 20.52 19.95 -11.90
C TYR A 486 19.91 20.19 -13.29
N VAL A 487 19.90 21.44 -13.74
CA VAL A 487 19.53 21.82 -15.11
C VAL A 487 20.75 22.49 -15.77
N PRO A 488 21.34 21.90 -16.83
CA PRO A 488 22.51 22.46 -17.51
C PRO A 488 22.19 23.68 -18.40
#